data_AF-A0A958FBV6-F1
#
_entry.id   AF-A0A958FBV6-F1
#
_cell.length_a   1.000
_cell.length_b   1.000
_cell.length_c   1.000
_cell.angle_alpha   90.00
_cell.angle_beta   90.00
_cell.angle_gamma   90.00
#
_symmetry.space_group_name_H-M   'P 1'
#
loop_
_entity.id
_entity.type
_entity.pdbx_description
1 polymer ?
#
loop_
_entity_poly.entity_id
_entity_poly.type
_entity_poly.pdbx_seq_one_letter_code
_entity_poly.pdbx_strand_id
1 'polypeptide(L)' 'RSMEVWSDAPGVQFYSGNFLDGSIPGKEGAAYPARSGLCLETQHFPDSPNQPAFPSPVLNPGEVYRSTTEYRFRS' A
#
# COMPACT_ATOMS: atom_id res chain seq x y z
N ARG A 1 -10.57 -18.34 2.86
CA ARG A 1 -9.39 -17.43 3.01
C ARG A 1 -9.88 -16.00 3.11
N SER A 2 -9.45 -15.29 4.15
CA SER A 2 -9.60 -13.84 4.28
C SER A 2 -8.27 -13.22 4.73
N MET A 3 -8.09 -11.94 4.40
CA MET A 3 -6.98 -11.12 4.87
C MET A 3 -7.56 -9.81 5.38
N GLU A 4 -7.25 -9.47 6.63
CA GLU A 4 -7.52 -8.16 7.21
C GLU A 4 -6.24 -7.33 7.19
N VAL A 5 -6.37 -6.01 6.94
CA VAL A 5 -5.26 -5.06 7.02
C VAL A 5 -5.59 -4.04 8.10
N TRP A 6 -4.75 -3.98 9.12
CA TRP A 6 -4.83 -3.01 10.22
C TRP A 6 -3.63 -2.08 10.15
N SER A 7 -3.82 -0.77 10.31
CA SER A 7 -2.72 0.18 10.23
C SER A 7 -2.98 1.44 11.03
N ASP A 8 -1.91 2.09 11.46
CA ASP A 8 -1.93 3.44 12.03
C ASP A 8 -1.78 4.55 10.97
N ALA A 9 -1.56 4.20 9.70
CA ALA A 9 -1.47 5.15 8.62
C ALA A 9 -2.82 5.84 8.37
N PRO A 10 -2.83 7.13 7.98
CA PRO A 10 -4.07 7.88 7.78
C PRO A 10 -4.83 7.48 6.51
N GLY A 11 -4.20 6.79 5.55
CA GLY A 11 -4.83 6.35 4.31
C GLY A 11 -4.34 5.01 3.78
N VAL A 12 -5.08 4.48 2.80
CA VAL A 12 -4.69 3.29 2.03
C VAL A 12 -4.89 3.53 0.54
N GLN A 13 -3.85 3.30 -0.26
CA GLN A 13 -3.98 3.22 -1.71
C GLN A 13 -4.42 1.80 -2.08
N PHE A 14 -5.56 1.70 -2.76
CA PHE A 14 -5.97 0.46 -3.39
C PHE A 14 -5.59 0.49 -4.88
N TYR A 15 -4.68 -0.40 -5.26
CA TYR A 15 -4.29 -0.59 -6.65
C TYR A 15 -4.67 -2.00 -7.09
N SER A 16 -5.56 -2.09 -8.10
CA SER A 16 -6.10 -3.36 -8.60
C SER A 16 -5.25 -3.99 -9.71
N GLY A 17 -3.93 -3.75 -9.75
CA GLY A 17 -3.06 -4.42 -10.73
C GLY A 17 -3.30 -4.01 -12.19
N ASN A 18 -3.72 -2.76 -12.44
CA ASN A 18 -4.23 -2.33 -13.74
C ASN A 18 -3.20 -2.32 -14.88
N PHE A 19 -1.93 -2.09 -14.58
CA PHE A 19 -0.85 -1.98 -15.56
C PHE A 19 -0.05 -3.28 -15.75
N LEU A 20 -0.46 -4.36 -15.08
CA LEU A 20 0.09 -5.68 -15.34
C LEU A 20 -0.36 -6.15 -16.73
N ASP A 21 0.56 -6.63 -17.55
CA ASP A 21 0.30 -7.04 -18.94
C ASP A 21 0.65 -8.51 -19.22
N GLY A 22 1.10 -9.25 -18.20
CA GLY A 22 1.50 -10.64 -18.32
C GLY A 22 2.86 -10.88 -19.00
N SER A 23 3.59 -9.82 -19.37
CA SER A 23 4.90 -9.94 -20.01
C SER A 23 6.01 -10.35 -19.02
N ILE A 24 5.81 -10.06 -17.73
CA ILE A 24 6.77 -10.37 -16.68
C ILE A 24 6.59 -11.83 -16.22
N PRO A 25 7.63 -12.68 -16.34
CA PRO A 25 7.59 -14.04 -15.81
C PRO A 25 7.41 -14.04 -14.29
N GLY A 26 6.38 -14.73 -13.83
CA GLY A 26 6.07 -14.93 -12.43
C GLY A 26 6.71 -16.18 -11.84
N LYS A 27 6.44 -16.40 -10.56
CA LYS A 27 6.89 -17.62 -9.85
C LYS A 27 6.22 -18.84 -10.46
N GLU A 28 6.94 -19.96 -10.49
CA GLU A 28 6.41 -21.26 -10.94
C GLU A 28 5.84 -21.22 -12.38
N GLY A 29 6.38 -20.35 -13.23
CA GLY A 29 5.94 -20.19 -14.62
C GLY A 29 4.62 -19.42 -14.77
N ALA A 30 4.10 -18.81 -13.71
CA ALA A 30 2.93 -17.96 -13.79
C ALA A 30 3.16 -16.74 -14.69
N ALA A 31 2.13 -16.26 -15.37
CA ALA A 31 2.07 -14.91 -15.90
C ALA A 31 1.23 -14.04 -14.96
N TYR A 32 1.53 -12.74 -14.87
CA TYR A 32 0.72 -11.78 -14.10
C TYR A 32 -0.04 -10.85 -15.04
N PRO A 33 -1.22 -11.24 -15.56
CA PRO A 33 -2.02 -10.40 -16.44
C PRO A 33 -2.71 -9.26 -15.67
N ALA A 34 -3.35 -8.34 -16.40
CA ALA A 34 -4.12 -7.24 -15.83
C ALA A 34 -5.07 -7.73 -14.74
N ARG A 35 -5.03 -7.09 -13.57
CA ARG A 35 -5.87 -7.38 -12.40
C ARG A 35 -5.67 -8.78 -11.77
N SER A 36 -4.54 -9.43 -12.03
CA SER A 36 -4.18 -10.71 -11.38
C SER A 36 -3.71 -10.58 -9.93
N GLY A 37 -3.52 -9.36 -9.44
CA GLY A 37 -3.16 -9.06 -8.06
C GLY A 37 -3.68 -7.68 -7.64
N LEU A 38 -3.61 -7.42 -6.35
CA LEU A 38 -3.95 -6.12 -5.76
C LEU A 38 -2.91 -5.68 -4.74
N CYS A 39 -2.83 -4.38 -4.51
CA CYS A 39 -2.07 -3.77 -3.43
C CYS A 39 -3.01 -3.03 -2.47
N LEU A 40 -2.68 -3.09 -1.18
CA LEU A 40 -3.25 -2.28 -0.12
C LEU A 40 -2.09 -1.56 0.58
N GLU A 41 -1.74 -0.38 0.06
CA GLU A 41 -0.56 0.37 0.47
C GLU A 41 -0.97 1.39 1.54
N THR A 42 -0.65 1.12 2.79
CA THR A 42 -0.97 2.00 3.94
C THR A 42 0.02 3.16 3.99
N GLN A 43 -0.47 4.41 3.97
CA GLN A 43 0.38 5.59 3.78
C GLN A 43 -0.27 6.90 4.24
N HIS A 44 0.51 7.98 4.19
CA HIS A 44 -0.02 9.35 4.10
C HIS A 44 -0.75 9.56 2.77
N PHE A 45 -1.60 10.58 2.69
CA PHE A 45 -2.32 10.85 1.45
C PHE A 45 -1.34 11.23 0.32
N PRO A 46 -1.61 10.83 -0.93
CA PRO A 46 -0.86 11.33 -2.07
C PRO A 46 -0.84 12.86 -2.06
N ASP A 47 0.30 13.45 -2.44
CA ASP A 47 0.51 14.90 -2.49
C ASP A 47 0.45 15.64 -1.12
N SER A 48 0.46 14.93 0.02
CA SER A 48 0.41 15.56 1.35
C SER A 48 1.42 16.71 1.57
N PRO A 49 2.67 16.69 1.07
CA PRO A 49 3.58 17.83 1.23
C PRO A 49 3.07 19.15 0.64
N ASN A 50 2.20 19.09 -0.39
CA ASN A 50 1.65 20.27 -1.07
C ASN A 50 0.19 20.56 -0.69
N GLN A 51 -0.39 19.79 0.22
CA GLN A 51 -1.80 19.89 0.62
C GLN A 51 -1.88 20.21 2.13
N PRO A 52 -1.84 21.49 2.55
CA PRO A 52 -1.74 21.88 3.96
C PRO A 52 -2.89 21.41 4.86
N ALA A 53 -4.02 21.00 4.28
CA ALA A 53 -5.16 20.46 5.01
C ALA A 53 -5.04 18.95 5.30
N PHE A 54 -4.07 18.24 4.72
CA PHE A 54 -3.85 16.81 4.94
C PHE A 54 -2.99 16.58 6.19
N PRO A 55 -3.03 15.36 6.78
CA PRO A 55 -2.07 14.98 7.81
C PRO A 55 -0.64 15.22 7.32
N SER A 56 0.14 15.99 8.10
CA SER A 56 1.49 16.39 7.71
C SER A 56 2.41 15.16 7.60
N PRO A 57 3.13 15.00 6.48
CA PRO A 57 4.13 13.94 6.33
C PRO A 57 5.52 14.36 6.84
N VAL A 58 5.67 15.56 7.39
CA VAL A 58 6.97 16.14 7.79
C VAL A 58 7.43 15.53 9.11
N LEU A 59 8.71 15.11 9.15
CA LEU A 59 9.43 14.73 10.36
C LEU A 59 10.52 15.77 10.64
N ASN A 60 10.48 16.39 11.82
CA ASN A 60 11.45 17.39 12.26
C ASN A 60 12.66 16.75 12.96
N PRO A 61 13.80 17.45 13.06
CA PRO A 61 14.95 16.98 13.82
C PRO A 61 14.59 16.62 15.26
N GLY A 62 14.98 15.42 15.70
CA GLY A 62 14.70 14.90 17.04
C GLY A 62 13.36 14.17 17.19
N GLU A 63 12.48 14.24 16.20
CA GLU A 63 11.26 13.43 16.17
C GLU A 63 11.54 12.00 15.69
N VAL A 64 10.66 11.07 16.08
CA VAL A 64 10.73 9.67 15.65
C VAL A 64 9.50 9.35 14.82
N TYR A 65 9.71 9.01 13.56
CA TYR A 65 8.66 8.42 12.73
C TYR A 65 8.46 6.96 13.10
N ARG A 66 7.21 6.56 13.34
CA ARG A 66 6.79 5.16 13.50
C ARG A 66 5.48 4.98 12.77
N SER A 67 5.39 3.88 12.02
CA SER A 67 4.14 3.40 11.45
C SER A 67 4.12 1.88 11.47
N THR A 68 2.94 1.32 11.70
CA THR A 68 2.69 -0.11 11.81
C THR A 68 1.56 -0.52 10.90
N THR A 69 1.77 -1.59 10.14
CA THR A 69 0.74 -2.26 9.35
C THR A 69 0.78 -3.76 9.60
N GLU A 70 -0.37 -4.34 9.92
CA GLU A 70 -0.54 -5.75 10.20
C GLU A 70 -1.42 -6.41 9.13
N TYR A 71 -0.93 -7.51 8.55
CA TYR A 71 -1.69 -8.38 7.65
C TYR A 71 -2.10 -9.64 8.40
N ARG A 72 -3.39 -9.78 8.68
CA ARG A 72 -3.93 -10.91 9.46
C ARG A 72 -4.66 -11.86 8.52
N PHE A 73 -4.15 -13.08 8.40
CA PHE A 73 -4.72 -14.10 7.51
C PHE A 73 -5.57 -15.10 8.30
N ARG A 74 -6.73 -15.47 7.73
CA ARG A 74 -7.61 -16.51 8.27
C ARG A 74 -8.01 -17.52 7.19
N SER A 75 -8.23 -18.77 7.63
CA SER A 75 -8.60 -19.92 6.80
C SER A 75 -10.04 -19.83 6.33
#